data_AF-A0AA37SUL6-F1
#
_entry.id   AF-A0AA37SUL6-F1
#
_cell.length_a   1.000
_cell.length_b   1.000
_cell.length_c   1.000
_cell.angle_alpha   90.00
_cell.angle_beta   90.00
_cell.angle_gamma   90.00
#
_symmetry.space_group_name_H-M   'P 1'
#
loop_
_entity.id
_entity.type
_entity.pdbx_description
1 polymer ?
#
loop_
_entity_poly.entity_id
_entity_poly.type
_entity_poly.pdbx_seq_one_letter_code
_entity_poly.pdbx_strand_id
1 'polypeptide(L)' 'MPKLRVVKLLSLAQLEQLNTQRVLAYLDKLNRCEDSLSKSDLDEENIEQVHGIIFKDSEEWQAQYRLVKSVLENRPNI' A
#
# COMPACT_ATOMS: atom_id res chain seq x y z
N MET A 1 2.05 -16.13 -15.81
CA MET A 1 1.62 -14.74 -15.51
C MET A 1 2.26 -14.31 -14.21
N PRO A 2 2.89 -13.12 -14.14
CA PRO A 2 3.43 -12.61 -12.89
C PRO A 2 2.30 -12.44 -11.86
N LYS A 3 2.56 -12.83 -10.61
CA LYS A 3 1.59 -12.68 -9.53
C LYS A 3 1.49 -11.21 -9.14
N LEU A 4 0.35 -10.59 -9.43
CA LEU A 4 0.03 -9.21 -9.06
C LEU A 4 0.24 -8.98 -7.56
N ARG A 5 1.08 -8.00 -7.22
CA ARG A 5 1.37 -7.62 -5.83
C ARG A 5 0.39 -6.58 -5.37
N VAL A 6 -0.78 -7.05 -4.95
CA VAL A 6 -1.87 -6.20 -4.48
C VAL A 6 -1.74 -5.93 -2.99
N VAL A 7 -1.74 -4.66 -2.62
CA VAL A 7 -1.78 -4.23 -1.22
C VAL A 7 -3.20 -3.85 -0.83
N LYS A 8 -3.70 -4.47 0.24
CA LYS A 8 -5.05 -4.20 0.76
C LYS A 8 -5.12 -2.79 1.37
N LEU A 9 -6.20 -2.06 1.09
CA LEU A 9 -6.53 -0.81 1.77
C LEU A 9 -6.93 -1.06 3.23
N LEU A 10 -6.37 -0.28 4.15
CA LEU A 10 -6.70 -0.31 5.58
C LEU A 10 -7.24 1.05 6.05
N SER A 11 -8.34 1.06 6.81
CA SER A 11 -8.79 2.31 7.44
C SER A 11 -7.80 2.77 8.52
N LEU A 12 -7.89 4.04 8.93
CA LEU A 12 -7.12 4.56 10.05
C LEU A 12 -7.30 3.71 11.31
N ALA A 13 -8.55 3.42 11.66
CA ALA A 13 -8.88 2.57 12.80
C ALA A 13 -8.24 1.17 12.71
N GLN A 14 -8.17 0.59 11.51
CA GLN A 14 -7.48 -0.69 11.32
C GLN A 14 -5.97 -0.56 11.52
N LEU A 15 -5.35 0.52 11.03
CA LEU A 15 -3.91 0.76 11.18
C LEU A 15 -3.51 1.07 12.64
N GLU A 16 -4.35 1.79 13.39
CA GLU A 16 -4.15 2.06 14.81
C GLU A 16 -4.21 0.79 15.67
N GLN A 17 -5.07 -0.17 15.30
CA GLN A 17 -5.16 -1.48 15.97
C GLN A 17 -3.94 -2.39 15.74
N LEU A 18 -3.12 -2.13 14.71
CA LEU A 18 -1.93 -2.92 14.45
C LEU A 18 -0.81 -2.56 15.44
N ASN A 19 0.03 -3.53 15.78
CA ASN A 19 1.29 -3.23 16.47
C ASN A 19 2.31 -2.59 15.50
N THR A 20 3.37 -1.98 16.04
CA THR A 20 4.32 -1.19 15.23
C THR A 20 4.97 -2.03 14.14
N GLN A 21 5.35 -3.27 14.47
CA GLN A 21 5.93 -4.22 13.51
C GLN A 21 5.00 -4.48 12.32
N ARG A 22 3.69 -4.62 12.55
CA ARG A 22 2.71 -4.84 11.49
C ARG A 22 2.49 -3.60 10.63
N VAL A 23 2.52 -2.40 11.20
CA VAL A 23 2.47 -1.16 10.43
C VAL A 23 3.71 -0.99 9.56
N LEU A 24 4.90 -1.30 10.09
CA LEU A 24 6.16 -1.30 9.31
C LEU A 24 6.15 -2.34 8.19
N ALA A 25 5.65 -3.55 8.46
CA ALA A 25 5.50 -4.58 7.43
C ALA A 25 4.49 -4.18 6.35
N TYR A 26 3.45 -3.42 6.70
CA TYR A 26 2.52 -2.86 5.73
C TYR A 26 3.17 -1.76 4.89
N LEU A 27 3.96 -0.89 5.50
CA LEU A 27 4.75 0.12 4.79
C LEU A 27 5.74 -0.50 3.79
N ASP A 28 6.43 -1.58 4.18
CA ASP A 28 7.33 -2.32 3.27
C ASP A 28 6.55 -2.89 2.07
N LYS A 29 5.33 -3.39 2.26
CA LYS A 29 4.48 -3.82 1.14
C LYS A 29 4.13 -2.67 0.21
N LEU A 30 3.75 -1.50 0.74
CA LEU A 30 3.49 -0.30 -0.07
C LEU A 30 4.73 0.13 -0.86
N ASN A 31 5.92 0.09 -0.26
CA ASN A 31 7.17 0.45 -0.95
C ASN A 31 7.55 -0.52 -2.08
N ARG A 32 7.01 -1.74 -2.05
CA ARG A 32 7.21 -2.79 -3.07
C ARG A 32 6.12 -2.80 -4.15
N CYS A 33 5.14 -1.90 -4.09
CA CYS A 33 4.23 -1.62 -5.19
C CYS A 33 5.02 -1.19 -6.44
N GLU A 34 4.43 -1.38 -7.60
CA GLU A 34 5.01 -0.95 -8.86
C GLU A 34 4.97 0.57 -8.98
N ASP A 35 5.84 1.17 -9.80
CA ASP A 35 5.91 2.63 -9.84
C ASP A 35 4.72 3.25 -10.57
N SER A 36 4.36 2.71 -11.73
CA SER A 36 3.25 3.19 -12.58
C SER A 36 2.83 2.12 -13.59
N LEU A 37 1.60 2.20 -14.08
CA LEU A 37 1.09 1.34 -15.15
C LEU A 37 1.97 1.43 -16.41
N SER A 38 2.41 2.63 -16.77
CA SER A 38 3.25 2.89 -17.95
C SER A 38 4.63 2.21 -17.94
N LYS A 39 5.08 1.73 -16.78
CA LYS A 39 6.35 1.00 -16.61
C LYS A 39 6.14 -0.48 -16.30
N SER A 40 4.88 -0.90 -16.28
CA SER A 40 4.47 -2.24 -15.89
C SER A 40 4.15 -3.07 -17.12
N ASP A 41 4.48 -4.37 -17.08
CA ASP A 41 4.07 -5.34 -18.09
C ASP A 41 2.62 -5.86 -17.83
N LEU A 42 1.82 -5.12 -17.05
CA LEU A 42 0.47 -5.51 -16.65
C LEU A 42 -0.57 -4.99 -17.64
N ASP A 43 -1.46 -5.87 -18.08
CA ASP A 43 -2.61 -5.49 -18.90
C ASP A 43 -3.69 -4.78 -18.07
N GLU A 44 -4.33 -3.76 -18.64
CA GLU A 44 -5.42 -2.99 -18.00
C GLU A 44 -6.57 -3.87 -17.51
N GLU A 45 -6.95 -4.90 -18.28
CA GLU A 45 -8.00 -5.85 -17.90
C GLU A 45 -7.69 -6.59 -16.59
N ASN A 46 -6.41 -6.87 -16.32
CA ASN A 46 -5.99 -7.53 -15.08
C ASN A 46 -6.01 -6.57 -13.89
N ILE A 47 -5.92 -5.26 -14.13
CA ILE A 47 -5.92 -4.23 -13.09
C ILE A 47 -7.34 -3.93 -12.65
N GLU A 48 -8.29 -3.83 -13.58
CA GLU A 48 -9.69 -3.53 -13.26
C GLU A 48 -10.35 -4.59 -12.36
N GLN A 49 -9.91 -5.85 -12.45
CA GLN A 49 -10.44 -6.94 -11.63
C GLN A 49 -9.87 -6.98 -10.21
N VAL A 50 -8.89 -6.14 -9.91
CA VAL A 50 -8.15 -6.19 -8.65
C VAL A 50 -8.61 -5.07 -7.72
N HIS A 51 -9.05 -5.47 -6.52
CA HIS A 51 -9.33 -4.54 -5.44
C HIS A 51 -8.11 -4.33 -4.55
N GLY A 52 -7.43 -3.20 -4.71
CA GLY A 52 -6.35 -2.76 -3.84
C GLY A 52 -5.34 -1.85 -4.54
N ILE A 53 -4.21 -1.65 -3.88
CA ILE A 53 -3.14 -0.77 -4.35
C ILE A 53 -2.11 -1.61 -5.10
N ILE A 54 -1.82 -1.22 -6.33
CA ILE A 54 -0.83 -1.86 -7.21
C ILE A 54 0.32 -0.90 -7.49
N PHE A 55 -0.01 0.36 -7.81
CA PHE A 55 0.95 1.37 -8.25
C PHE A 55 1.16 2.47 -7.22
N LYS A 56 2.38 3.02 -7.16
CA LYS A 56 2.76 4.11 -6.25
C LYS A 56 2.25 5.47 -6.70
N ASP A 57 2.03 5.65 -8.01
CA ASP A 57 1.46 6.87 -8.58
C ASP A 57 -0.05 7.00 -8.33
N SER A 58 -0.70 5.94 -7.86
CA SER A 58 -2.13 5.94 -7.53
C SER A 58 -2.47 6.82 -6.33
N GLU A 59 -3.66 7.43 -6.36
CA GLU A 59 -4.15 8.26 -5.25
C GLU A 59 -4.30 7.44 -3.96
N GLU A 60 -4.73 6.18 -4.09
CA GLU A 60 -4.88 5.25 -2.98
C GLU A 60 -3.55 4.96 -2.30
N TRP A 61 -2.47 4.77 -3.07
CA TRP A 61 -1.14 4.59 -2.52
C TRP A 61 -0.68 5.82 -1.75
N GLN A 62 -0.82 7.01 -2.33
CA GLN A 62 -0.42 8.26 -1.69
C GLN A 62 -1.22 8.53 -0.41
N ALA A 63 -2.53 8.27 -0.45
CA ALA A 63 -3.39 8.36 0.72
C ALA A 63 -2.93 7.39 1.81
N GLN A 64 -2.67 6.13 1.46
CA GLN A 64 -2.23 5.14 2.44
C GLN A 64 -0.85 5.41 3.01
N TYR A 65 0.09 5.79 2.16
CA TYR A 65 1.45 6.09 2.58
C TYR A 65 1.45 7.22 3.61
N ARG A 66 0.69 8.30 3.37
CA ARG A 66 0.51 9.39 4.34
C ARG A 66 -0.13 8.90 5.64
N LEU A 67 -1.17 8.09 5.56
CA LEU A 67 -1.86 7.57 6.74
C LEU A 67 -0.94 6.72 7.62
N VAL A 68 -0.20 5.80 7.00
CA VAL A 68 0.77 4.91 7.67
C VAL A 68 1.87 5.73 8.32
N LYS A 69 2.42 6.74 7.63
CA LYS A 69 3.45 7.62 8.19
C LYS A 69 2.94 8.38 9.42
N SER A 70 1.73 8.94 9.36
CA SER A 70 1.08 9.59 10.51
C SER A 70 0.88 8.63 11.69
N VAL A 71 0.43 7.39 11.45
CA VAL A 71 0.27 6.37 12.51
C VAL A 71 1.62 5.99 13.12
N LEU A 72 2.70 5.95 12.34
CA LEU A 72 4.05 5.66 12.84
C LEU A 72 4.61 6.83 13.66
N GLU A 73 4.42 8.07 13.22
CA GLU A 73 4.89 9.28 13.94
C GLU A 73 4.26 9.43 15.33
N ASN A 74 3.01 8.97 15.51
CA ASN A 74 2.31 9.01 16.79
C ASN A 74 2.67 7.86 17.74
N ARG A 75 3.57 6.94 17.36
CA ARG A 75 3.95 5.80 18.21
C ARG A 75 5.19 6.12 19.04
N PRO A 76 5.14 5.92 20.37
CA PRO A 76 6.34 6.04 21.19
C PRO A 76 7.33 4.94 20.79
N ASN A 77 8.56 5.33 20.42
CA ASN A 77 9.69 4.47 20.03
C ASN A 77 9.76 4.01 18.56
N ILE A 78 9.55 4.92 17.61
CA ILE A 78 10.04 4.77 16.22
C ILE A 78 11.22 5.72 16.00
#